data_AF-A0A402A900-F1
#
_entry.id   AF-A0A402A900-F1
#
_cell.length_a   1.000
_cell.length_b   1.000
_cell.length_c   1.000
_cell.angle_alpha   90.00
_cell.angle_beta   90.00
_cell.angle_gamma   90.00
#
_symmetry.space_group_name_H-M   'P 1'
#
loop_
_entity.id
_entity.type
_entity.pdbx_description
1 polymer ?
#
loop_
_entity_poly.entity_id
_entity_poly.type
_entity_poly.pdbx_seq_one_letter_code
_entity_poly.pdbx_strand_id
1 'polypeptide(L)'
;MKQRALTVLAFPLLLLIISALTPLSASAASSAHFQKVHFLQHDGSTKSVVTNAKYAPLAGNLSYHGGAVEAGTTNTYAIFWEPTGNVSSTYHSLIERYFGDIGGSGLYNNNKQYKNSSGQYPSNTSFAGAWVDTSGYPESPLLDSDIQNEVSYAQSVNGWSSSVNNIFFVFTEAGQDLCFDSSYSQCASNAFCAYHSYFGSNTIYAAMPYAYSFSCNGGNGPNGDQAADETINVTSHEQIEAATDPLLNAWYDSSGSEIGDKCAWNFGNSSGANITLNGNPYRLQKEWDNAKRGCVLTGP
;
A
#
# COMPACT_ATOMS: atom_id res chain seq x y z
N MET A 1 -94.48 -34.63 -25.59
CA MET A 1 -94.28 -34.59 -27.05
C MET A 1 -92.92 -33.96 -27.35
N LYS A 2 -92.09 -34.65 -28.14
CA LYS A 2 -90.96 -34.14 -28.96
C LYS A 2 -89.65 -33.63 -28.29
N GLN A 3 -88.71 -34.58 -28.15
CA GLN A 3 -87.35 -34.65 -28.72
C GLN A 3 -86.54 -33.39 -29.19
N ARG A 4 -85.22 -33.48 -28.91
CA ARG A 4 -84.00 -32.87 -29.56
C ARG A 4 -83.62 -31.45 -29.06
N ALA A 5 -82.35 -31.05 -28.93
CA ALA A 5 -81.10 -31.45 -29.60
C ALA A 5 -79.83 -31.14 -28.76
N LEU A 6 -78.72 -31.78 -29.16
CA LEU A 6 -77.33 -31.55 -28.73
C LEU A 6 -76.87 -30.09 -28.91
N THR A 7 -75.96 -29.65 -28.04
CA THR A 7 -74.91 -28.68 -28.45
C THR A 7 -73.61 -29.04 -27.74
N VAL A 8 -72.66 -29.57 -28.52
CA VAL A 8 -71.27 -29.81 -28.14
C VAL A 8 -70.53 -28.48 -28.29
N LEU A 9 -70.01 -27.93 -27.20
CA LEU A 9 -69.09 -26.79 -27.22
C LEU A 9 -67.67 -27.32 -27.00
N ALA A 10 -66.90 -27.34 -28.08
CA ALA A 10 -65.47 -27.60 -28.08
C ALA A 10 -64.75 -26.39 -27.47
N PHE A 11 -64.00 -26.60 -26.39
CA PHE A 11 -63.04 -25.62 -25.89
C PHE A 11 -61.72 -25.78 -26.67
N PRO A 12 -61.14 -24.69 -27.21
CA PRO A 12 -59.85 -24.75 -27.88
C PRO A 12 -58.73 -24.98 -26.85
N LEU A 13 -57.95 -26.04 -27.07
CA LEU A 13 -56.73 -26.35 -26.33
C LEU A 13 -55.65 -25.31 -26.71
N LEU A 14 -55.46 -24.30 -25.86
CA LEU A 14 -54.38 -23.33 -26.02
C LEU A 14 -53.06 -24.00 -25.60
N LEU A 15 -52.25 -24.43 -26.57
CA LEU A 15 -50.87 -24.87 -26.31
C LEU A 15 -50.04 -23.68 -25.82
N LEU A 16 -49.72 -23.69 -24.53
CA LEU A 16 -48.74 -22.77 -23.94
C LEU A 16 -47.34 -23.30 -24.28
N ILE A 17 -46.73 -22.73 -25.32
CA ILE A 17 -45.31 -22.94 -25.64
C ILE A 17 -44.50 -22.22 -24.56
N ILE A 18 -44.02 -22.98 -23.58
CA ILE A 18 -43.05 -22.49 -22.60
C ILE A 18 -41.70 -22.48 -23.32
N SER A 19 -41.31 -21.32 -23.83
CA SER A 19 -39.95 -21.06 -24.30
C SER A 19 -39.01 -21.16 -23.10
N ALA A 20 -38.29 -22.28 -22.97
CA ALA A 20 -37.21 -22.42 -22.01
C ALA A 20 -36.07 -21.47 -22.39
N LEU A 21 -36.11 -20.24 -21.89
CA LEU A 21 -34.97 -19.35 -21.85
C LEU A 21 -34.01 -19.93 -20.81
N THR A 22 -33.05 -20.73 -21.27
CA THR A 22 -31.88 -21.08 -20.45
C THR A 22 -31.17 -19.77 -20.13
N PRO A 23 -31.00 -19.38 -18.85
CA PRO A 23 -30.07 -18.32 -18.55
C PRO A 23 -28.70 -18.84 -18.97
N LEU A 24 -28.09 -18.22 -20.00
CA LEU A 24 -26.66 -18.26 -20.13
C LEU A 24 -26.13 -17.56 -18.87
N SER A 25 -25.84 -18.35 -17.85
CA SER A 25 -24.92 -17.95 -16.79
C SER A 25 -23.57 -17.77 -17.48
N ALA A 26 -23.34 -16.57 -18.02
CA ALA A 26 -22.01 -16.10 -18.26
C ALA A 26 -21.36 -15.97 -16.89
N SER A 27 -20.73 -17.06 -16.43
CA SER A 27 -19.67 -16.95 -15.44
C SER A 27 -18.54 -16.20 -16.13
N ALA A 28 -18.63 -14.87 -16.15
CA ALA A 28 -17.46 -14.03 -16.21
C ALA A 28 -16.68 -14.36 -14.93
N ALA A 29 -15.81 -15.36 -15.02
CA ALA A 29 -14.73 -15.51 -14.08
C ALA A 29 -13.90 -14.24 -14.25
N SER A 30 -14.17 -13.21 -13.43
CA SER A 30 -13.20 -12.16 -13.22
C SER A 30 -12.01 -12.84 -12.60
N SER A 31 -11.02 -13.18 -13.42
CA SER A 31 -9.66 -13.42 -12.95
C SER A 31 -9.14 -12.09 -12.45
N ALA A 32 -9.61 -11.66 -11.27
CA ALA A 32 -8.93 -10.66 -10.47
C ALA A 32 -7.61 -11.33 -10.08
N HIS A 33 -6.56 -11.06 -10.85
CA HIS A 33 -5.21 -11.24 -10.35
C HIS A 33 -5.06 -10.23 -9.21
N PHE A 34 -5.34 -10.67 -7.99
CA PHE A 34 -4.83 -9.98 -6.81
C PHE A 34 -3.31 -10.04 -6.93
N GLN A 35 -2.64 -8.88 -7.02
CA GLN A 35 -1.20 -8.87 -6.96
C GLN A 35 -0.76 -9.36 -5.58
N LYS A 36 0.41 -10.02 -5.55
CA LYS A 36 1.06 -10.40 -4.30
C LYS A 36 1.53 -9.11 -3.62
N VAL A 37 1.55 -9.08 -2.29
CA VAL A 37 2.14 -7.97 -1.51
C VAL A 37 3.49 -7.56 -2.09
N HIS A 38 3.63 -6.25 -2.30
CA HIS A 38 4.85 -5.59 -2.74
C HIS A 38 5.73 -5.32 -1.53
N PHE A 39 6.95 -5.85 -1.55
CA PHE A 39 7.92 -5.64 -0.49
C PHE A 39 8.94 -4.63 -0.98
N LEU A 40 9.15 -3.55 -0.23
CA LEU A 40 10.38 -2.77 -0.37
C LEU A 40 11.54 -3.65 0.08
N GLN A 41 12.26 -4.24 -0.87
CA GLN A 41 13.41 -5.09 -0.60
C GLN A 41 14.59 -4.29 -0.09
N HIS A 42 15.48 -4.93 0.67
CA HIS A 42 16.78 -4.34 1.03
C HIS A 42 17.52 -3.83 -0.22
N ASP A 43 18.32 -2.78 -0.05
CA ASP A 43 19.29 -2.39 -1.09
C ASP A 43 20.19 -3.59 -1.39
N GLY A 44 20.22 -4.03 -2.65
CA GLY A 44 20.77 -5.28 -3.17
C GLY A 44 22.29 -5.50 -3.00
N SER A 45 22.90 -4.85 -2.01
CA SER A 45 24.28 -5.03 -1.58
C SER A 45 24.59 -6.42 -0.98
N THR A 46 23.59 -7.29 -0.78
CA THR A 46 23.82 -8.70 -0.41
C THR A 46 23.47 -9.67 -1.54
N LYS A 47 24.49 -10.04 -2.32
CA LYS A 47 24.59 -11.22 -3.21
C LYS A 47 23.62 -11.28 -4.40
N SER A 48 23.89 -10.47 -5.41
CA SER A 48 23.85 -10.96 -6.79
C SER A 48 25.16 -10.64 -7.50
N VAL A 49 25.67 -11.66 -8.18
CA VAL A 49 26.95 -11.69 -8.90
C VAL A 49 27.08 -10.48 -9.83
N VAL A 50 28.25 -9.85 -9.74
CA VAL A 50 28.78 -8.79 -10.60
C VAL A 50 28.28 -8.91 -12.03
N THR A 51 27.40 -7.98 -12.42
CA THR A 51 27.50 -7.33 -13.73
C THR A 51 27.26 -5.83 -13.51
N ASN A 52 28.04 -5.00 -14.19
CA ASN A 52 27.84 -3.55 -14.27
C ASN A 52 26.48 -3.23 -14.91
N ALA A 53 25.40 -3.42 -14.16
CA ALA A 53 24.09 -2.92 -14.55
C ALA A 53 24.05 -1.43 -14.20
N LYS A 54 24.37 -0.61 -15.20
CA LYS A 54 23.66 0.67 -15.35
C LYS A 54 22.20 0.38 -15.05
N TYR A 55 21.57 1.09 -14.11
CA TYR A 55 20.13 1.02 -13.80
C TYR A 55 19.37 0.58 -15.05
N ALA A 56 19.06 -0.72 -15.14
CA ALA A 56 18.40 -1.25 -16.32
C ALA A 56 17.06 -0.51 -16.40
N PRO A 57 16.63 -0.04 -17.57
CA PRO A 57 15.35 0.67 -17.67
C PRO A 57 14.28 -0.31 -17.21
N LEU A 58 13.78 -0.13 -15.99
CA LEU A 58 12.73 -0.97 -15.44
C LEU A 58 11.53 -0.86 -16.37
N ALA A 59 10.98 -2.01 -16.76
CA ALA A 59 10.00 -2.20 -17.81
C ALA A 59 8.90 -1.14 -17.82
N GLY A 60 8.62 -0.52 -18.98
CA GLY A 60 7.41 0.26 -19.22
C GLY A 60 7.07 1.40 -18.23
N ASN A 61 5.97 2.08 -18.52
CA ASN A 61 5.28 2.91 -17.55
C ASN A 61 4.34 2.01 -16.71
N LEU A 62 3.95 2.47 -15.53
CA LEU A 62 2.85 1.86 -14.78
C LEU A 62 1.58 1.89 -15.64
N SER A 63 0.78 0.84 -15.52
CA SER A 63 -0.52 0.71 -16.16
C SER A 63 -1.62 0.59 -15.11
N TYR A 64 -2.81 1.09 -15.44
CA TYR A 64 -3.97 0.96 -14.58
C TYR A 64 -4.68 -0.38 -14.80
N HIS A 65 -4.97 -1.10 -13.73
CA HIS A 65 -5.56 -2.46 -13.73
C HIS A 65 -7.00 -2.50 -13.21
N GLY A 66 -7.62 -1.34 -13.00
CA GLY A 66 -9.05 -1.23 -12.66
C GLY A 66 -9.36 -1.10 -11.17
N GLY A 67 -8.34 -1.18 -10.32
CA GLY A 67 -8.43 -1.03 -8.86
C GLY A 67 -8.81 0.34 -8.34
N ALA A 68 -9.05 0.42 -7.04
CA ALA A 68 -9.23 1.70 -6.36
C ALA A 68 -7.89 2.43 -6.22
N VAL A 69 -7.95 3.75 -6.02
CA VAL A 69 -6.82 4.56 -5.54
C VAL A 69 -7.31 5.28 -4.28
N GLU A 70 -6.42 5.81 -3.45
CA GLU A 70 -6.81 6.65 -2.32
C GLU A 70 -7.29 8.02 -2.80
N ALA A 71 -8.50 8.06 -3.37
CA ALA A 71 -9.02 9.21 -4.08
C ALA A 71 -9.28 10.39 -3.12
N GLY A 72 -8.70 11.56 -3.46
CA GLY A 72 -8.88 12.78 -2.68
C GLY A 72 -7.79 12.96 -1.63
N THR A 73 -8.18 13.15 -0.37
CA THR A 73 -7.24 13.30 0.75
C THR A 73 -7.26 12.04 1.61
N THR A 74 -6.13 11.33 1.67
CA THR A 74 -5.95 10.17 2.55
C THR A 74 -5.83 10.60 4.01
N ASN A 75 -6.38 9.82 4.93
CA ASN A 75 -6.06 9.92 6.35
C ASN A 75 -4.96 8.92 6.72
N THR A 76 -3.84 9.40 7.22
CA THR A 76 -2.75 8.55 7.70
C THR A 76 -2.75 8.48 9.21
N TYR A 77 -2.69 7.25 9.73
CA TYR A 77 -2.61 6.95 11.16
C TYR A 77 -1.29 6.25 11.48
N ALA A 78 -0.64 6.66 12.56
CA ALA A 78 0.58 6.02 13.07
C ALA A 78 0.27 5.20 14.32
N ILE A 79 0.66 3.93 14.32
CA ILE A 79 0.61 3.02 15.46
C ILE A 79 2.06 2.73 15.82
N PHE A 80 2.51 3.23 16.96
CA PHE A 80 3.83 2.95 17.51
C PHE A 80 3.67 1.79 18.50
N TRP A 81 3.88 0.56 18.03
CA TRP A 81 3.78 -0.64 18.85
C TRP A 81 5.15 -0.95 19.47
N GLU A 82 5.35 -0.47 20.70
CA GLU A 82 6.64 -0.38 21.37
C GLU A 82 6.56 -0.86 22.84
N PRO A 83 6.51 -2.19 23.07
CA PRO A 83 6.34 -2.77 24.40
C PRO A 83 7.41 -2.34 25.42
N THR A 84 8.64 -2.08 24.97
CA THR A 84 9.75 -1.67 25.82
C THR A 84 10.18 -0.23 25.60
N GLY A 85 9.55 0.47 24.64
CA GLY A 85 9.92 1.83 24.24
C GLY A 85 11.32 1.90 23.65
N ASN A 86 11.78 0.82 22.99
CA ASN A 86 13.14 0.73 22.45
C ASN A 86 13.28 1.50 21.11
N VAL A 87 13.12 2.81 21.18
CA VAL A 87 13.28 3.76 20.07
C VAL A 87 14.05 5.00 20.53
N SER A 88 14.61 5.76 19.60
CA SER A 88 15.26 7.03 19.91
C SER A 88 14.26 8.08 20.39
N SER A 89 14.70 9.03 21.21
CA SER A 89 13.81 10.03 21.82
C SER A 89 13.09 10.96 20.83
N THR A 90 13.61 11.07 19.60
CA THR A 90 13.04 11.91 18.54
C THR A 90 12.25 11.12 17.50
N TYR A 91 12.22 9.78 17.59
CA TYR A 91 11.64 8.88 16.60
C TYR A 91 10.20 9.25 16.22
N HIS A 92 9.29 9.26 17.21
CA HIS A 92 7.87 9.60 16.98
C HIS A 92 7.72 10.99 16.37
N SER A 93 8.33 11.99 17.01
CA SER A 93 8.17 13.39 16.60
C SER A 93 8.62 13.66 15.16
N LEU A 94 9.66 12.95 14.68
CA LEU A 94 10.16 13.12 13.32
C LEU A 94 9.25 12.42 12.30
N ILE A 95 8.72 11.23 12.63
CA ILE A 95 7.78 10.48 11.79
C ILE A 95 6.44 11.24 11.68
N GLU A 96 5.90 11.71 12.80
CA GLU A 96 4.67 12.52 12.82
C GLU A 96 4.84 13.82 12.02
N ARG A 97 6.00 14.48 12.16
CA ARG A 97 6.34 15.66 11.37
C ARG A 97 6.38 15.35 9.87
N TYR A 98 6.96 14.23 9.46
CA TYR A 98 6.93 13.79 8.06
C TYR A 98 5.50 13.66 7.53
N PHE A 99 4.60 12.99 8.28
CA PHE A 99 3.20 12.85 7.86
C PHE A 99 2.46 14.19 7.78
N GLY A 100 2.82 15.16 8.63
CA GLY A 100 2.31 16.54 8.53
C GLY A 100 2.87 17.33 7.34
N ASP A 101 4.07 17.00 6.86
CA ASP A 101 4.80 17.78 5.87
C ASP A 101 4.65 17.29 4.43
N ILE A 102 4.38 15.99 4.22
CA ILE A 102 4.34 15.38 2.89
C ILE A 102 3.12 15.83 2.06
N GLY A 103 2.00 16.14 2.72
CA GLY A 103 0.78 16.61 2.07
C GLY A 103 1.01 17.89 1.25
N GLY A 104 0.48 17.92 0.03
CA GLY A 104 0.60 19.05 -0.90
C GLY A 104 1.99 19.25 -1.50
N SER A 105 2.99 18.45 -1.10
CA SER A 105 4.36 18.54 -1.60
C SER A 105 4.47 18.17 -3.08
N GLY A 106 5.58 18.58 -3.70
CA GLY A 106 5.91 18.15 -5.06
C GLY A 106 5.99 16.63 -5.20
N LEU A 107 6.51 15.94 -4.18
CA LEU A 107 6.63 14.48 -4.17
C LEU A 107 5.25 13.82 -4.17
N TYR A 108 4.36 14.20 -3.25
CA TYR A 108 3.00 13.63 -3.20
C TYR A 108 2.16 14.01 -4.42
N ASN A 109 2.39 15.20 -5.00
CA ASN A 109 1.73 15.61 -6.24
C ASN A 109 2.04 14.68 -7.43
N ASN A 110 3.09 13.86 -7.36
CA ASN A 110 3.34 12.82 -8.35
C ASN A 110 2.17 11.84 -8.49
N ASN A 111 1.37 11.67 -7.43
CA ASN A 111 0.21 10.79 -7.43
C ASN A 111 -0.92 11.23 -8.39
N LYS A 112 -0.95 12.52 -8.81
CA LYS A 112 -2.03 13.09 -9.64
C LYS A 112 -2.21 12.43 -11.01
N GLN A 113 -1.15 11.79 -11.52
CA GLN A 113 -1.21 11.09 -12.81
C GLN A 113 -1.80 9.69 -12.71
N TYR A 114 -1.88 9.12 -11.51
CA TYR A 114 -2.36 7.77 -11.24
C TYR A 114 -3.85 7.81 -10.88
N LYS A 115 -4.67 7.86 -11.92
CA LYS A 115 -6.14 8.01 -11.81
C LYS A 115 -6.87 6.68 -11.84
N ASN A 116 -7.97 6.59 -11.10
CA ASN A 116 -8.93 5.50 -11.29
C ASN A 116 -9.80 5.71 -12.55
N SER A 117 -10.68 4.75 -12.85
CA SER A 117 -11.62 4.81 -13.98
C SER A 117 -12.58 5.99 -13.98
N SER A 118 -12.84 6.58 -12.81
CA SER A 118 -13.67 7.79 -12.63
C SER A 118 -12.86 9.09 -12.74
N GLY A 119 -11.57 9.00 -13.05
CA GLY A 119 -10.66 10.15 -13.17
C GLY A 119 -10.23 10.74 -11.82
N GLN A 120 -10.55 10.09 -10.71
CA GLN A 120 -10.11 10.49 -9.37
C GLN A 120 -8.68 10.00 -9.12
N TYR A 121 -7.94 10.71 -8.27
CA TYR A 121 -6.54 10.42 -7.96
C TYR A 121 -6.23 10.78 -6.50
N PRO A 122 -5.12 10.28 -5.93
CA PRO A 122 -4.62 10.72 -4.64
C PRO A 122 -4.11 12.15 -4.76
N SER A 123 -4.87 13.08 -4.19
CA SER A 123 -4.65 14.52 -4.37
C SER A 123 -3.89 15.13 -3.20
N ASN A 124 -4.00 14.54 -2.02
CA ASN A 124 -3.32 14.98 -0.80
C ASN A 124 -3.34 13.86 0.25
N THR A 125 -2.63 14.08 1.36
CA THR A 125 -2.76 13.27 2.59
C THR A 125 -2.81 14.20 3.81
N SER A 126 -3.45 13.73 4.88
CA SER A 126 -3.49 14.40 6.18
C SER A 126 -3.13 13.42 7.29
N PHE A 127 -2.26 13.85 8.20
CA PHE A 127 -1.98 13.12 9.42
C PHE A 127 -3.18 13.19 10.37
N ALA A 128 -3.84 12.06 10.57
CA ALA A 128 -5.13 11.99 11.26
C ALA A 128 -5.00 11.58 12.73
N GLY A 129 -3.92 10.91 13.12
CA GLY A 129 -3.63 10.60 14.52
C GLY A 129 -2.46 9.64 14.71
N ALA A 130 -1.93 9.63 15.93
CA ALA A 130 -0.98 8.63 16.40
C ALA A 130 -1.50 7.96 17.66
N TRP A 131 -1.06 6.72 17.88
CA TRP A 131 -1.28 5.98 19.10
C TRP A 131 -0.03 5.17 19.43
N VAL A 132 0.35 5.16 20.70
CA VAL A 132 1.45 4.33 21.22
C VAL A 132 0.83 3.15 21.95
N ASP A 133 1.13 1.94 21.49
CA ASP A 133 0.81 0.71 22.21
C ASP A 133 2.04 0.17 22.91
N THR A 134 1.91 -0.11 24.19
CA THR A 134 2.96 -0.75 25.02
C THR A 134 2.58 -2.19 25.38
N SER A 135 1.54 -2.76 24.77
CA SER A 135 1.21 -4.17 24.94
C SER A 135 2.34 -5.06 24.39
N GLY A 136 2.56 -6.21 25.02
CA GLY A 136 3.64 -7.12 24.61
C GLY A 136 3.38 -7.74 23.25
N TYR A 137 4.43 -7.91 22.43
CA TYR A 137 4.34 -8.68 21.20
C TYR A 137 3.86 -10.12 21.48
N PRO A 138 2.93 -10.66 20.67
CA PRO A 138 2.46 -12.04 20.84
C PRO A 138 3.54 -13.07 20.53
N GLU A 139 4.46 -12.75 19.63
CA GLU A 139 5.58 -13.60 19.21
C GLU A 139 6.79 -12.80 18.69
N SER A 140 7.92 -13.50 18.52
CA SER A 140 9.15 -12.93 17.96
C SER A 140 9.87 -14.01 17.12
N PRO A 141 10.02 -13.83 15.79
CA PRO A 141 9.56 -12.69 15.00
C PRO A 141 8.04 -12.55 15.01
N LEU A 142 7.53 -11.33 14.79
CA LEU A 142 6.11 -11.08 14.52
C LEU A 142 5.74 -11.69 13.17
N LEU A 143 4.45 -11.95 12.96
CA LEU A 143 3.87 -12.30 11.67
C LEU A 143 3.00 -11.17 11.12
N ASP A 144 2.74 -11.16 9.81
CA ASP A 144 1.79 -10.21 9.19
C ASP A 144 0.39 -10.27 9.84
N SER A 145 -0.05 -11.45 10.26
CA SER A 145 -1.29 -11.61 11.01
C SER A 145 -1.32 -10.83 12.32
N ASP A 146 -0.16 -10.65 12.97
CA ASP A 146 -0.06 -9.85 14.20
C ASP A 146 -0.18 -8.36 13.89
N ILE A 147 0.35 -7.91 12.75
CA ILE A 147 0.19 -6.53 12.26
C ILE A 147 -1.28 -6.24 11.97
N GLN A 148 -2.00 -7.15 11.30
CA GLN A 148 -3.44 -6.99 11.05
C GLN A 148 -4.26 -6.96 12.36
N ASN A 149 -3.89 -7.79 13.33
CA ASN A 149 -4.51 -7.79 14.66
C ASN A 149 -4.25 -6.48 15.40
N GLU A 150 -3.03 -5.94 15.31
CA GLU A 150 -2.67 -4.66 15.93
C GLU A 150 -3.42 -3.48 15.31
N VAL A 151 -3.57 -3.44 13.98
CA VAL A 151 -4.42 -2.44 13.31
C VAL A 151 -5.86 -2.54 13.82
N SER A 152 -6.41 -3.75 13.92
CA SER A 152 -7.77 -3.97 14.41
C SER A 152 -7.92 -3.53 15.88
N TYR A 153 -6.90 -3.76 16.70
CA TYR A 153 -6.87 -3.34 18.09
C TYR A 153 -6.81 -1.82 18.21
N ALA A 154 -5.89 -1.17 17.50
CA ALA A 154 -5.77 0.29 17.43
C ALA A 154 -7.08 0.96 16.99
N GLN A 155 -7.75 0.41 15.98
CA GLN A 155 -9.06 0.89 15.53
C GLN A 155 -10.11 0.81 16.64
N SER A 156 -10.15 -0.31 17.39
CA SER A 156 -11.09 -0.50 18.49
C SER A 156 -10.87 0.46 19.66
N VAL A 157 -9.59 0.73 20.00
CA VAL A 157 -9.20 1.60 21.11
C VAL A 157 -9.44 3.07 20.78
N ASN A 158 -9.08 3.49 19.56
CA ASN A 158 -9.07 4.90 19.17
C ASN A 158 -10.33 5.33 18.40
N GLY A 159 -11.23 4.41 18.08
CA GLY A 159 -12.41 4.68 17.25
C GLY A 159 -12.08 5.01 15.80
N TRP A 160 -10.91 4.58 15.31
CA TRP A 160 -10.54 4.74 13.91
C TRP A 160 -11.30 3.73 13.05
N SER A 161 -11.52 4.06 11.77
CA SER A 161 -12.37 3.28 10.87
C SER A 161 -11.63 2.88 9.61
N SER A 162 -11.95 1.70 9.07
CA SER A 162 -11.45 1.27 7.77
C SER A 162 -12.08 2.07 6.63
N SER A 163 -11.26 2.39 5.64
CA SER A 163 -11.64 3.07 4.41
C SER A 163 -10.51 2.88 3.42
N VAL A 164 -10.82 2.81 2.13
CA VAL A 164 -9.78 2.80 1.10
C VAL A 164 -8.98 4.11 1.07
N ASN A 165 -9.46 5.16 1.75
CA ASN A 165 -8.75 6.44 1.91
C ASN A 165 -8.14 6.59 3.33
N ASN A 166 -8.02 5.51 4.09
CA ASN A 166 -7.38 5.49 5.40
C ASN A 166 -6.27 4.43 5.39
N ILE A 167 -5.09 4.79 5.86
CA ILE A 167 -3.96 3.88 6.00
C ILE A 167 -3.40 3.89 7.42
N PHE A 168 -3.12 2.70 7.95
CA PHE A 168 -2.57 2.49 9.29
C PHE A 168 -1.12 2.00 9.19
N PHE A 169 -0.16 2.83 9.61
CA PHE A 169 1.25 2.46 9.67
C PHE A 169 1.55 1.86 11.04
N VAL A 170 2.04 0.62 11.08
CA VAL A 170 2.44 -0.06 12.32
C VAL A 170 3.95 -0.07 12.42
N PHE A 171 4.49 0.75 13.31
CA PHE A 171 5.91 0.86 13.61
C PHE A 171 6.26 -0.06 14.77
N THR A 172 7.21 -0.97 14.58
CA THR A 172 7.75 -1.80 15.67
C THR A 172 9.02 -1.20 16.26
N GLU A 173 9.33 -1.56 17.50
CA GLU A 173 10.53 -1.07 18.18
C GLU A 173 11.81 -1.75 17.69
N ALA A 174 12.97 -1.18 18.05
CA ALA A 174 14.24 -1.67 17.57
C ALA A 174 14.50 -3.14 17.95
N GLY A 175 14.93 -3.92 16.97
CA GLY A 175 15.26 -5.34 17.11
C GLY A 175 14.09 -6.30 17.00
N GLN A 176 12.84 -5.81 16.93
CA GLN A 176 11.69 -6.69 16.68
C GLN A 176 11.63 -7.08 15.20
N ASP A 177 11.98 -8.32 14.89
CA ASP A 177 11.87 -8.87 13.54
C ASP A 177 10.41 -9.16 13.18
N LEU A 178 10.11 -9.11 11.89
CA LEU A 178 8.80 -9.31 11.31
C LEU A 178 8.96 -10.22 10.11
N CYS A 179 8.25 -11.34 10.09
CA CYS A 179 8.15 -12.22 8.94
C CYS A 179 6.76 -12.12 8.32
N PHE A 180 6.66 -12.26 7.01
CA PHE A 180 5.36 -12.19 6.35
C PHE A 180 4.44 -13.35 6.76
N ASP A 181 5.01 -14.54 6.93
CA ASP A 181 4.28 -15.73 7.35
C ASP A 181 5.16 -16.67 8.19
N SER A 182 4.54 -17.74 8.70
CA SER A 182 5.18 -18.75 9.55
C SER A 182 6.19 -19.65 8.83
N SER A 183 6.47 -19.42 7.54
CA SER A 183 7.61 -20.05 6.86
C SER A 183 8.95 -19.40 7.24
N TYR A 184 8.92 -18.17 7.77
CA TYR A 184 10.09 -17.36 8.10
C TYR A 184 11.06 -17.16 6.94
N SER A 185 10.56 -17.29 5.70
CA SER A 185 11.38 -17.19 4.49
C SER A 185 11.53 -15.75 3.97
N GLN A 186 10.58 -14.89 4.33
CA GLN A 186 10.57 -13.46 3.98
C GLN A 186 10.37 -12.68 5.27
N CYS A 187 11.45 -12.11 5.80
CA CYS A 187 11.47 -11.35 7.04
C CYS A 187 12.18 -10.02 6.88
N ALA A 188 11.95 -9.10 7.82
CA ALA A 188 12.66 -7.84 7.88
C ALA A 188 14.17 -8.06 7.97
N SER A 189 14.60 -9.08 8.73
CA SER A 189 16.02 -9.44 8.84
C SER A 189 16.69 -9.98 7.57
N ASN A 190 15.95 -10.36 6.53
CA ASN A 190 16.55 -11.05 5.37
C ASN A 190 15.98 -10.70 3.98
N ALA A 191 14.81 -10.08 3.88
CA ALA A 191 14.08 -9.93 2.63
C ALA A 191 13.60 -8.49 2.36
N PHE A 192 13.02 -7.82 3.36
CA PHE A 192 12.33 -6.55 3.15
C PHE A 192 12.61 -5.52 4.24
N CYS A 193 12.31 -4.26 3.94
CA CYS A 193 12.40 -3.13 4.85
C CYS A 193 11.03 -2.66 5.32
N ALA A 194 10.04 -2.75 4.45
CA ALA A 194 8.66 -2.44 4.72
C ALA A 194 7.78 -3.12 3.65
N TYR A 195 6.48 -3.08 3.88
CA TYR A 195 5.47 -3.36 2.87
C TYR A 195 4.15 -2.72 3.30
N HIS A 196 3.29 -2.46 2.33
CA HIS A 196 1.88 -2.21 2.57
C HIS A 196 1.02 -3.35 2.00
N SER A 197 -0.16 -3.49 2.59
CA SER A 197 -1.12 -4.52 2.21
C SER A 197 -2.51 -4.09 2.72
N TYR A 198 -3.48 -4.96 2.55
CA TYR A 198 -4.82 -4.75 3.04
C TYR A 198 -5.44 -6.03 3.58
N PHE A 199 -6.41 -5.87 4.47
CA PHE A 199 -7.28 -6.96 4.90
C PHE A 199 -8.74 -6.53 4.93
N GLY A 200 -9.64 -7.51 5.02
CA GLY A 200 -11.06 -7.28 4.81
C GLY A 200 -11.32 -6.77 3.38
N SER A 201 -12.12 -5.72 3.24
CA SER A 201 -12.41 -5.11 1.93
C SER A 201 -11.77 -3.73 1.73
N ASN A 202 -11.28 -3.08 2.78
CA ASN A 202 -10.87 -1.68 2.74
C ASN A 202 -10.00 -1.24 3.92
N THR A 203 -9.36 -2.15 4.65
CA THR A 203 -8.41 -1.76 5.71
C THR A 203 -7.00 -1.80 5.13
N ILE A 204 -6.43 -0.64 4.85
CA ILE A 204 -5.08 -0.51 4.30
C ILE A 204 -4.09 -0.33 5.44
N TYR A 205 -2.98 -1.03 5.42
CA TYR A 205 -1.93 -0.88 6.42
C TYR A 205 -0.55 -0.98 5.80
N ALA A 206 0.43 -0.43 6.51
CA ALA A 206 1.85 -0.62 6.20
C ALA A 206 2.57 -1.15 7.43
N ALA A 207 3.35 -2.20 7.24
CA ALA A 207 4.19 -2.77 8.27
C ALA A 207 5.57 -2.13 8.21
N MET A 208 5.95 -1.46 9.29
CA MET A 208 7.16 -0.66 9.39
C MET A 208 8.07 -1.21 10.49
N PRO A 209 8.82 -2.31 10.24
CA PRO A 209 9.93 -2.69 11.11
C PRO A 209 10.87 -1.52 11.36
N TYR A 210 11.51 -1.48 12.52
CA TYR A 210 12.51 -0.46 12.83
C TYR A 210 13.67 -0.52 11.82
N ALA A 211 13.62 0.32 10.79
CA ALA A 211 14.45 0.20 9.58
C ALA A 211 15.95 0.07 9.88
N TYR A 212 16.40 0.83 10.88
CA TYR A 212 17.79 0.85 11.35
C TYR A 212 18.29 -0.49 11.92
N SER A 213 17.39 -1.34 12.41
CA SER A 213 17.75 -2.69 12.88
C SER A 213 18.06 -3.66 11.74
N PHE A 214 17.58 -3.39 10.53
CA PHE A 214 17.56 -4.35 9.42
C PHE A 214 18.31 -3.88 8.17
N SER A 215 19.26 -2.95 8.31
CA SER A 215 20.10 -2.46 7.20
C SER A 215 19.30 -1.81 6.05
N CYS A 216 18.17 -1.20 6.36
CA CYS A 216 17.32 -0.45 5.42
C CYS A 216 17.85 0.97 5.18
N ASN A 217 19.15 1.07 4.93
CA ASN A 217 19.90 2.31 4.98
C ASN A 217 19.86 3.03 3.62
N GLY A 218 19.18 4.17 3.56
CA GLY A 218 19.14 5.05 2.39
C GLY A 218 20.34 6.01 2.26
N GLY A 219 21.27 5.97 3.19
CA GLY A 219 22.34 6.95 3.44
C GLY A 219 22.04 7.84 4.65
N ASN A 220 23.00 8.71 5.01
CA ASN A 220 22.87 9.59 6.17
C ASN A 220 21.67 10.54 6.03
N GLY A 221 20.80 10.50 7.03
CA GLY A 221 19.64 11.38 7.14
C GLY A 221 20.00 12.77 7.71
N PRO A 222 19.15 13.79 7.48
CA PRO A 222 19.46 15.16 7.85
C PRO A 222 19.00 15.56 9.25
N ASN A 223 18.29 14.71 9.99
CA ASN A 223 17.58 15.12 11.22
C ASN A 223 18.32 14.80 12.52
N GLY A 224 19.55 14.28 12.43
CA GLY A 224 20.36 13.94 13.61
C GLY A 224 19.90 12.66 14.33
N ASP A 225 18.92 11.96 13.75
CA ASP A 225 18.39 10.69 14.20
C ASP A 225 18.30 9.76 12.99
N GLN A 226 19.36 8.98 12.79
CA GLN A 226 19.49 8.12 11.62
C GLN A 226 18.36 7.07 11.56
N ALA A 227 17.90 6.59 12.71
CA ALA A 227 16.87 5.58 12.73
C ALA A 227 15.51 6.14 12.32
N ALA A 228 15.16 7.32 12.81
CA ALA A 228 13.97 8.02 12.35
C ALA A 228 14.05 8.35 10.85
N ASP A 229 15.21 8.82 10.38
CA ASP A 229 15.40 9.17 8.96
C ASP A 229 15.29 7.96 8.02
N GLU A 230 15.84 6.80 8.41
CA GLU A 230 15.70 5.55 7.64
C GLU A 230 14.25 5.06 7.63
N THR A 231 13.56 5.10 8.77
CA THR A 231 12.14 4.75 8.85
C THR A 231 11.31 5.68 7.98
N ILE A 232 11.51 7.00 8.06
CA ILE A 232 10.77 7.99 7.24
C ILE A 232 10.97 7.74 5.74
N ASN A 233 12.18 7.36 5.31
CA ASN A 233 12.44 7.01 3.93
C ASN A 233 11.56 5.84 3.45
N VAL A 234 11.50 4.75 4.21
CA VAL A 234 10.71 3.57 3.83
C VAL A 234 9.21 3.83 4.02
N THR A 235 8.81 4.64 5.01
CA THR A 235 7.42 5.11 5.17
C THR A 235 6.95 5.90 3.96
N SER A 236 7.81 6.78 3.41
CA SER A 236 7.45 7.54 2.20
C SER A 236 7.19 6.66 1.00
N HIS A 237 7.97 5.58 0.85
CA HIS A 237 7.78 4.61 -0.22
C HIS A 237 6.41 3.95 -0.10
N GLU A 238 6.14 3.31 1.04
CA GLU A 238 4.87 2.60 1.26
C GLU A 238 3.66 3.54 1.20
N GLN A 239 3.78 4.77 1.70
CA GLN A 239 2.69 5.75 1.65
C GLN A 239 2.34 6.15 0.21
N ILE A 240 3.33 6.28 -0.66
CA ILE A 240 3.13 6.70 -2.03
C ILE A 240 2.62 5.54 -2.89
N GLU A 241 3.11 4.33 -2.65
CA GLU A 241 2.58 3.12 -3.30
C GLU A 241 1.13 2.87 -2.92
N ALA A 242 0.83 2.81 -1.62
CA ALA A 242 -0.53 2.62 -1.13
C ALA A 242 -1.50 3.71 -1.62
N ALA A 243 -1.04 4.94 -1.80
CA ALA A 243 -1.86 6.01 -2.39
C ALA A 243 -2.34 5.61 -3.79
N THR A 244 -1.44 5.08 -4.61
CA THR A 244 -1.73 4.71 -6.00
C THR A 244 -2.32 3.31 -6.16
N ASP A 245 -2.09 2.40 -5.21
CA ASP A 245 -2.57 1.01 -5.27
C ASP A 245 -2.93 0.40 -3.89
N PRO A 246 -3.92 0.97 -3.19
CA PRO A 246 -4.26 0.55 -1.82
C PRO A 246 -4.74 -0.90 -1.72
N LEU A 247 -5.24 -1.49 -2.81
CA LEU A 247 -5.81 -2.84 -2.83
C LEU A 247 -5.05 -3.80 -3.75
N LEU A 248 -3.81 -3.44 -4.12
CA LEU A 248 -2.89 -4.26 -4.93
C LEU A 248 -3.51 -4.73 -6.26
N ASN A 249 -4.29 -3.85 -6.89
CA ASN A 249 -5.01 -4.11 -8.13
C ASN A 249 -5.22 -2.85 -9.00
N ALA A 250 -4.50 -1.76 -8.74
CA ALA A 250 -4.71 -0.47 -9.38
C ALA A 250 -3.56 -0.07 -10.30
N TRP A 251 -2.35 0.20 -9.81
CA TRP A 251 -1.31 0.86 -10.59
C TRP A 251 0.06 0.18 -10.43
N TYR A 252 0.37 -0.69 -11.39
CA TYR A 252 1.65 -1.38 -11.47
C TYR A 252 2.04 -1.65 -12.93
N ASP A 253 3.32 -1.91 -13.18
CA ASP A 253 3.82 -2.25 -14.51
C ASP A 253 3.65 -3.74 -14.88
N SER A 254 4.10 -4.15 -16.06
CA SER A 254 3.97 -5.55 -16.52
C SER A 254 4.74 -6.58 -15.69
N SER A 255 5.69 -6.13 -14.88
CA SER A 255 6.49 -6.94 -13.95
C SER A 255 5.95 -6.89 -12.52
N GLY A 256 4.85 -6.17 -12.30
CA GLY A 256 4.27 -5.93 -10.98
C GLY A 256 4.80 -4.68 -10.30
N SER A 257 5.87 -4.03 -10.77
CA SER A 257 6.46 -2.93 -10.00
C SER A 257 5.53 -1.73 -9.89
N GLU A 258 5.36 -1.25 -8.67
CA GLU A 258 4.62 -0.04 -8.31
C GLU A 258 5.47 1.23 -8.48
N ILE A 259 4.92 2.36 -8.06
CA ILE A 259 5.52 3.69 -8.26
C ILE A 259 6.85 3.84 -7.51
N GLY A 260 6.92 3.30 -6.29
CA GLY A 260 8.10 3.32 -5.42
C GLY A 260 9.12 2.28 -5.84
N ASP A 261 8.67 1.06 -6.12
CA ASP A 261 9.47 -0.10 -6.56
C ASP A 261 10.43 0.27 -7.69
N LYS A 262 9.92 1.01 -8.69
CA LYS A 262 10.70 1.42 -9.86
C LYS A 262 11.82 2.41 -9.54
N CYS A 263 11.79 3.00 -8.36
CA CYS A 263 12.71 4.01 -7.89
C CYS A 263 13.32 3.66 -6.53
N ALA A 264 13.17 2.40 -6.12
CA ALA A 264 13.68 1.91 -4.85
C ALA A 264 15.17 2.27 -4.71
N TRP A 265 15.51 2.84 -3.56
CA TRP A 265 16.86 3.29 -3.19
C TRP A 265 17.47 4.37 -4.11
N ASN A 266 16.70 5.02 -4.98
CA ASN A 266 17.17 6.12 -5.83
C ASN A 266 16.96 7.49 -5.16
N PHE A 267 18.00 7.99 -4.49
CA PHE A 267 17.97 9.30 -3.82
C PHE A 267 18.46 10.47 -4.69
N GLY A 268 18.90 10.20 -5.92
CA GLY A 268 19.63 11.18 -6.75
C GLY A 268 21.04 11.52 -6.24
N ASN A 269 21.61 12.62 -6.73
CA ASN A 269 23.03 12.97 -6.52
C ASN A 269 23.29 13.78 -5.23
N SER A 270 22.50 13.59 -4.18
CA SER A 270 22.65 14.33 -2.93
C SER A 270 23.17 13.43 -1.81
N SER A 271 24.11 13.95 -1.03
CA SER A 271 24.51 13.42 0.28
C SER A 271 23.71 14.15 1.35
N GLY A 272 23.03 13.44 2.26
CA GLY A 272 22.14 14.07 3.24
C GLY A 272 20.74 14.30 2.69
N ALA A 273 20.13 15.43 3.05
CA ALA A 273 18.79 15.82 2.56
C ALA A 273 18.77 15.95 1.04
N ASN A 274 17.72 15.42 0.42
CA ASN A 274 17.47 15.54 -1.02
C ASN A 274 16.19 16.32 -1.34
N ILE A 275 15.31 16.51 -0.35
CA ILE A 275 14.07 17.25 -0.48
C ILE A 275 13.80 18.05 0.80
N THR A 276 13.07 19.16 0.66
CA THR A 276 12.53 19.95 1.78
C THR A 276 11.02 19.93 1.69
N LEU A 277 10.35 19.44 2.73
CA LEU A 277 8.90 19.39 2.83
C LEU A 277 8.49 20.34 3.96
N ASN A 278 7.62 21.30 3.67
CA ASN A 278 7.15 22.30 4.65
C ASN A 278 8.29 22.98 5.47
N GLY A 279 9.43 23.23 4.83
CA GLY A 279 10.61 23.84 5.48
C GLY A 279 11.54 22.88 6.22
N ASN A 280 11.19 21.60 6.35
CA ASN A 280 11.99 20.58 7.02
C ASN A 280 12.76 19.70 6.02
N PRO A 281 14.03 19.34 6.29
CA PRO A 281 14.83 18.53 5.40
C PRO A 281 14.52 17.04 5.54
N TYR A 282 14.47 16.33 4.41
CA TYR A 282 14.28 14.89 4.34
C TYR A 282 15.20 14.26 3.31
N ARG A 283 15.48 12.97 3.49
CA ARG A 283 16.16 12.12 2.51
C ARG A 283 15.21 10.99 2.12
N LEU A 284 14.52 11.16 1.01
CA LEU A 284 13.48 10.22 0.54
C LEU A 284 13.87 9.61 -0.80
N GLN A 285 13.38 8.41 -1.07
CA GLN A 285 13.42 7.84 -2.42
C GLN A 285 12.71 8.77 -3.40
N LYS A 286 13.19 8.79 -4.64
CA LYS A 286 12.42 9.34 -5.76
C LYS A 286 11.27 8.40 -6.08
N GLU A 287 10.30 8.92 -6.80
CA GLU A 287 9.10 8.18 -7.20
C GLU A 287 8.98 8.16 -8.72
N TRP A 288 8.46 7.06 -9.28
CA TRP A 288 8.32 6.96 -10.73
C TRP A 288 7.28 7.95 -11.25
N ASP A 289 7.60 8.64 -12.32
CA ASP A 289 6.70 9.55 -13.01
C ASP A 289 6.48 9.03 -14.44
N ASN A 290 5.26 8.59 -14.75
CA ASN A 290 4.89 8.09 -16.07
C ASN A 290 5.04 9.16 -17.17
N ALA A 291 4.78 10.44 -16.87
CA ALA A 291 4.92 11.54 -17.82
C ALA A 291 6.39 11.86 -18.13
N LYS A 292 7.28 11.70 -17.14
CA LYS A 292 8.74 11.90 -17.30
C LYS A 292 9.49 10.64 -17.70
N ARG A 293 8.86 9.46 -17.54
CA ARG A 293 9.44 8.13 -17.75
C ARG A 293 10.72 7.95 -16.92
N GLY A 294 10.66 8.33 -15.65
CA GLY A 294 11.80 8.29 -14.75
C GLY A 294 11.46 8.72 -13.32
N CYS A 295 12.43 8.52 -12.44
CA CYS A 295 12.30 8.83 -11.01
C CYS A 295 12.48 10.32 -10.72
N VAL A 296 11.54 10.91 -9.97
CA VAL A 296 11.50 12.34 -9.62
C VAL A 296 11.29 12.57 -8.13
N LEU A 297 11.69 13.76 -7.64
CA LEU A 297 11.32 14.26 -6.30
C LEU A 297 10.11 15.21 -6.35
N THR A 298 9.61 15.49 -7.56
CA THR A 298 8.48 16.39 -7.79
C THR A 298 7.76 15.94 -9.05
N GLY A 299 6.50 15.59 -8.89
CA GLY A 299 5.62 15.17 -9.97
C GLY A 299 5.14 16.31 -10.87
N PRO A 300 4.30 15.98 -11.87
CA PRO A 300 3.78 16.93 -12.86
C PRO A 300 2.72 17.90 -12.32
#